data_AF-A0A372EQ16-F1
#
_entry.id   AF-A0A372EQ16-F1
#
_cell.length_a   1.000
_cell.length_b   1.000
_cell.length_c   1.000
_cell.angle_alpha   90.00
_cell.angle_beta   90.00
_cell.angle_gamma   90.00
#
_symmetry.space_group_name_H-M   'P 1'
#
loop_
_entity.id
_entity.type
_entity.pdbx_description
1 polymer ?
#
loop_
_entity_poly.entity_id
_entity_poly.type
_entity_poly.pdbx_seq_one_letter_code
_entity_poly.pdbx_strand_id
1 'polypeptide(L)'
;MDMIQTLTTIASSPTNGHAFGQAVVPWSAPGAAPWQAPEPLSAMVLHTRTQRLMVAHLRELADTQTEYEIDPALASMEARKDELGVVMALMRGSEPIGTIRFIPTCHNVTVTERFWGHASAGTELIGPDSWEAGRLIMSPDHRRGDLLPACMSLAFAELVQTVKVRHLHGSCHMRLMRLYRRFGFQIHTTTVFNGKECALVHGDVHAVARALKVDLSELTDVREFALAA
;
A
#
# COMPACT_ATOMS: atom_id res chain seq x y z
N MET A 1 28.29 -64.19 58.83
CA MET A 1 29.03 -63.81 57.61
C MET A 1 28.39 -64.57 56.47
N ASP A 2 27.98 -63.83 55.42
CA ASP A 2 27.38 -64.25 54.14
C ASP A 2 26.00 -64.94 54.22
N MET A 3 24.84 -64.29 53.98
CA MET A 3 24.34 -63.30 53.00
C MET A 3 23.84 -63.93 51.68
N ILE A 4 22.53 -63.70 51.43
CA ILE A 4 21.74 -63.79 50.18
C ILE A 4 21.31 -65.19 49.70
N GLN A 5 20.10 -65.44 49.22
CA GLN A 5 18.71 -65.01 49.50
C GLN A 5 17.86 -65.88 48.56
N THR A 6 16.68 -66.22 49.04
CA THR A 6 15.79 -67.23 48.50
C THR A 6 14.73 -66.64 47.57
N LEU A 7 14.22 -67.51 46.69
CA LEU A 7 12.82 -67.69 46.26
C LEU A 7 12.39 -67.30 44.84
N THR A 8 11.63 -68.25 44.34
CA THR A 8 11.14 -68.52 42.99
C THR A 8 9.61 -68.57 43.08
N THR A 9 8.92 -67.87 42.17
CA THR A 9 7.55 -68.16 41.62
C THR A 9 6.36 -67.99 42.61
N ILE A 10 5.19 -67.44 42.26
CA ILE A 10 4.13 -67.94 41.35
C ILE A 10 3.16 -66.79 40.95
N ALA A 11 2.60 -66.94 39.74
CA ALA A 11 1.70 -66.09 38.98
C ALA A 11 0.28 -65.85 39.55
N SER A 12 -0.45 -64.87 38.98
CA SER A 12 -1.83 -64.99 38.47
C SER A 12 -2.25 -63.75 37.65
N SER A 13 -2.70 -63.96 36.41
CA SER A 13 -3.48 -63.02 35.55
C SER A 13 -4.96 -62.98 36.00
N PRO A 14 -5.95 -62.29 35.37
CA PRO A 14 -5.95 -61.49 34.13
C PRO A 14 -6.76 -60.16 34.21
N THR A 15 -6.70 -59.30 33.18
CA THR A 15 -7.90 -58.56 32.71
C THR A 15 -7.68 -57.94 31.33
N ASN A 16 -8.59 -58.30 30.42
CA ASN A 16 -8.75 -57.73 29.09
C ASN A 16 -9.53 -56.41 29.15
N GLY A 17 -9.12 -55.46 28.30
CA GLY A 17 -10.03 -54.71 27.43
C GLY A 17 -10.63 -53.41 27.97
N HIS A 18 -10.09 -52.28 27.49
CA HIS A 18 -10.89 -51.24 26.82
C HIS A 18 -9.98 -50.42 25.89
N ALA A 19 -10.39 -50.36 24.62
CA ALA A 19 -9.83 -49.47 23.61
C ALA A 19 -10.27 -48.03 23.87
N PHE A 20 -9.38 -47.06 23.66
CA PHE A 20 -9.59 -45.87 22.82
C PHE A 20 -8.35 -44.98 22.95
N GLY A 21 -7.53 -45.00 21.90
CA GLY A 21 -6.49 -44.02 21.69
C GLY A 21 -7.11 -42.69 21.30
N GLN A 22 -7.13 -41.75 22.23
CA GLN A 22 -6.96 -40.33 21.93
C GLN A 22 -6.09 -39.76 23.04
N ALA A 23 -4.86 -39.41 22.69
CA ALA A 23 -4.06 -38.56 23.54
C ALA A 23 -4.83 -37.23 23.69
N VAL A 24 -5.33 -36.98 24.90
CA VAL A 24 -5.81 -35.65 25.29
C VAL A 24 -4.62 -34.72 25.09
N VAL A 25 -4.68 -33.88 24.05
CA VAL A 25 -3.66 -32.85 23.83
C VAL A 25 -3.74 -31.92 25.04
N PRO A 26 -2.67 -31.76 25.83
CA PRO A 26 -2.71 -30.86 26.96
C PRO A 26 -2.96 -29.45 26.43
N TRP A 27 -3.80 -28.70 27.15
CA TRP A 27 -3.83 -27.24 27.16
C TRP A 27 -2.44 -26.69 26.81
N SER A 28 -2.33 -26.01 25.68
CA SER A 28 -1.05 -25.50 25.22
C SER A 28 -0.69 -24.27 26.05
N ALA A 29 0.53 -24.25 26.58
CA ALA A 29 1.06 -23.15 27.37
C ALA A 29 0.96 -21.81 26.60
N PRO A 30 0.86 -20.65 27.30
CA PRO A 30 0.96 -19.34 26.68
C PRO A 30 2.28 -19.25 25.90
N GLY A 31 2.20 -19.11 24.58
CA GLY A 31 3.38 -19.07 23.68
C GLY A 31 3.53 -20.24 22.70
N ALA A 32 2.59 -21.17 22.65
CA ALA A 32 2.63 -22.34 21.74
C ALA A 32 2.00 -22.13 20.35
N ALA A 33 1.62 -20.89 19.98
CA ALA A 33 1.36 -20.61 18.58
C ALA A 33 2.74 -20.48 17.90
N PRO A 34 3.08 -21.33 16.91
CA PRO A 34 4.31 -21.15 16.15
C PRO A 34 4.30 -19.73 15.59
N TRP A 35 5.38 -18.98 15.79
CA TRP A 35 5.53 -17.64 15.23
C TRP A 35 5.32 -17.73 13.72
N GLN A 36 4.19 -17.19 13.25
CA GLN A 36 3.93 -17.07 11.83
C GLN A 36 4.59 -15.77 11.37
N ALA A 37 5.46 -15.88 10.37
CA ALA A 37 5.98 -14.69 9.71
C ALA A 37 4.79 -13.84 9.22
N PRO A 38 4.84 -12.51 9.36
CA PRO A 38 3.78 -11.65 8.84
C PRO A 38 3.58 -11.95 7.36
N GLU A 39 2.31 -12.04 6.93
CA GLU A 39 2.01 -12.21 5.51
C GLU A 39 2.69 -11.13 4.66
N PRO A 40 3.20 -11.50 3.47
CA PRO A 40 3.94 -10.58 2.62
C PRO A 40 3.04 -9.45 2.12
N LEU A 41 3.66 -8.28 1.92
CA LEU A 41 3.02 -7.12 1.31
C LEU A 41 3.22 -7.14 -0.20
N SER A 42 2.20 -6.71 -0.95
CA SER A 42 2.29 -6.50 -2.40
C SER A 42 1.43 -5.32 -2.85
N ALA A 43 1.66 -4.85 -4.06
CA ALA A 43 0.77 -3.92 -4.76
C ALA A 43 0.17 -4.63 -5.98
N MET A 44 -1.09 -4.37 -6.27
CA MET A 44 -1.80 -4.96 -7.42
C MET A 44 -2.54 -3.88 -8.18
N VAL A 45 -2.27 -3.75 -9.48
CA VAL A 45 -2.99 -2.84 -10.37
C VAL A 45 -4.41 -3.36 -10.65
N LEU A 46 -5.40 -2.49 -10.50
CA LEU A 46 -6.82 -2.79 -10.67
C LEU A 46 -7.32 -2.28 -12.03
N HIS A 47 -7.10 -3.08 -13.07
CA HIS A 47 -7.41 -2.72 -14.45
C HIS A 47 -8.91 -2.58 -14.72
N THR A 48 -9.73 -3.45 -14.13
CA THR A 48 -11.17 -3.52 -14.42
C THR A 48 -12.01 -2.88 -13.33
N ARG A 49 -13.23 -2.45 -13.68
CA ARG A 49 -14.22 -1.96 -12.71
C ARG A 49 -14.52 -3.00 -11.62
N THR A 50 -14.58 -4.28 -11.99
CA THR A 50 -14.81 -5.38 -11.05
C THR A 50 -13.68 -5.51 -10.04
N GLN A 51 -12.42 -5.45 -10.49
CA GLN A 51 -11.26 -5.47 -9.57
C GLN A 51 -11.27 -4.26 -8.62
N ARG A 52 -11.73 -3.09 -9.08
CA ARG A 52 -11.81 -1.90 -8.23
C ARG A 52 -12.84 -2.00 -7.10
N LEU A 53 -13.80 -2.93 -7.19
CA LEU A 53 -14.71 -3.22 -6.06
C LEU A 53 -13.95 -3.72 -4.83
N MET A 54 -12.77 -4.33 -4.99
CA MET A 54 -11.93 -4.80 -3.88
C MET A 54 -11.54 -3.67 -2.92
N VAL A 55 -11.38 -2.45 -3.42
CA VAL A 55 -10.96 -1.28 -2.62
C VAL A 55 -12.08 -0.26 -2.43
N ALA A 56 -13.31 -0.55 -2.85
CA ALA A 56 -14.43 0.39 -2.78
C ALA A 56 -14.68 0.86 -1.33
N HIS A 57 -14.73 -0.09 -0.39
CA HIS A 57 -14.90 0.20 1.04
C HIS A 57 -13.77 1.07 1.62
N LEU A 58 -12.51 0.91 1.15
CA LEU A 58 -11.41 1.77 1.56
C LEU A 58 -11.60 3.20 1.05
N ARG A 59 -12.11 3.36 -0.18
CA ARG A 59 -12.32 4.68 -0.80
C ARG A 59 -13.43 5.48 -0.13
N GLU A 60 -14.37 4.83 0.55
CA GLU A 60 -15.38 5.51 1.38
C GLU A 60 -14.75 6.24 2.58
N LEU A 61 -13.53 5.85 2.99
CA LEU A 61 -12.78 6.52 4.05
C LEU A 61 -12.03 7.77 3.57
N ALA A 62 -12.10 8.10 2.28
CA ALA A 62 -11.40 9.24 1.69
C ALA A 62 -12.08 10.56 2.08
N ASP A 63 -11.28 11.55 2.45
CA ASP A 63 -11.72 12.94 2.48
C ASP A 63 -11.78 13.49 1.05
N THR A 64 -12.87 13.18 0.35
CA THR A 64 -13.16 13.71 -1.00
C THR A 64 -13.71 15.13 -0.97
N GLN A 65 -14.29 15.54 0.16
CA GLN A 65 -14.96 16.82 0.31
C GLN A 65 -13.97 17.97 0.14
N THR A 66 -12.78 17.88 0.73
CA THR A 66 -11.72 18.89 0.58
C THR A 66 -11.34 19.14 -0.88
N GLU A 67 -11.32 18.10 -1.71
CA GLU A 67 -11.03 18.23 -3.14
C GLU A 67 -12.17 18.93 -3.90
N TYR A 68 -13.42 18.60 -3.58
CA TYR A 68 -14.59 19.17 -4.23
C TYR A 68 -14.89 20.59 -3.77
N GLU A 69 -14.45 20.98 -2.57
CA GLU A 69 -14.46 22.38 -2.13
C GLU A 69 -13.57 23.25 -3.03
N ILE A 70 -12.43 22.71 -3.50
CA ILE A 70 -11.50 23.42 -4.39
C ILE A 70 -12.10 23.59 -5.78
N ASP A 71 -12.62 22.50 -6.35
CA ASP A 71 -13.32 22.53 -7.63
C ASP A 71 -14.45 21.49 -7.64
N PRO A 72 -15.72 21.93 -7.53
CA PRO A 72 -16.87 21.03 -7.54
C PRO A 72 -16.98 20.16 -8.79
N ALA A 73 -16.42 20.58 -9.93
CA ALA A 73 -16.43 19.81 -11.16
C ALA A 73 -15.57 18.53 -11.05
N LEU A 74 -14.64 18.45 -10.10
CA LEU A 74 -13.81 17.26 -9.90
C LEU A 74 -14.61 16.03 -9.46
N ALA A 75 -15.78 16.23 -8.83
CA ALA A 75 -16.64 15.13 -8.40
C ALA A 75 -17.21 14.34 -9.58
N SER A 76 -17.65 15.02 -10.64
CA SER A 76 -18.19 14.37 -11.84
C SER A 76 -17.11 13.69 -12.68
N MET A 77 -15.83 14.00 -12.43
CA MET A 77 -14.69 13.44 -13.15
C MET A 77 -14.11 12.18 -12.50
N GLU A 78 -14.62 11.71 -11.35
CA GLU A 78 -14.02 10.57 -10.64
C GLU A 78 -13.95 9.29 -11.48
N ALA A 79 -15.00 8.97 -12.24
CA ALA A 79 -14.99 7.83 -13.14
C ALA A 79 -13.91 7.98 -14.23
N ARG A 80 -13.75 9.19 -14.78
CA ARG A 80 -12.75 9.48 -15.80
C ARG A 80 -11.32 9.41 -15.27
N LYS A 81 -11.07 9.94 -14.07
CA LYS A 81 -9.78 9.82 -13.38
C LYS A 81 -9.40 8.36 -13.16
N ASP A 82 -10.39 7.56 -12.81
CA ASP A 82 -10.24 6.12 -12.64
C ASP A 82 -9.91 5.43 -13.97
N GLU A 83 -10.60 5.75 -15.06
CA GLU A 83 -10.30 5.19 -16.40
C GLU A 83 -8.89 5.54 -16.89
N LEU A 84 -8.44 6.78 -16.65
CA LEU A 84 -7.12 7.25 -17.07
C LEU A 84 -5.99 6.78 -16.15
N GLY A 85 -6.29 6.63 -14.86
CA GLY A 85 -5.31 6.45 -13.82
C GLY A 85 -4.95 4.99 -13.53
N VAL A 86 -3.80 4.81 -12.91
CA VAL A 86 -3.39 3.55 -12.30
C VAL A 86 -3.94 3.51 -10.88
N VAL A 87 -4.91 2.63 -10.65
CA VAL A 87 -5.49 2.38 -9.32
C VAL A 87 -4.89 1.09 -8.78
N MET A 88 -4.40 1.12 -7.54
CA MET A 88 -3.78 -0.04 -6.92
C MET A 88 -4.46 -0.44 -5.62
N ALA A 89 -4.53 -1.75 -5.37
CA ALA A 89 -4.73 -2.31 -4.05
C ALA A 89 -3.37 -2.60 -3.41
N LEU A 90 -3.20 -2.21 -2.15
CA LEU A 90 -2.08 -2.58 -1.30
C LEU A 90 -2.52 -3.79 -0.50
N MET A 91 -1.87 -4.92 -0.72
CA MET A 91 -2.29 -6.21 -0.20
C MET A 91 -1.40 -6.66 0.95
N ARG A 92 -1.98 -7.36 1.91
CA ARG A 92 -1.29 -8.23 2.87
C ARG A 92 -1.86 -9.63 2.65
N GLY A 93 -1.04 -10.53 2.09
CA GLY A 93 -1.56 -11.80 1.58
C GLY A 93 -2.67 -11.57 0.54
N SER A 94 -3.90 -11.97 0.88
CA SER A 94 -5.09 -11.79 0.03
C SER A 94 -6.00 -10.62 0.46
N GLU A 95 -5.68 -9.94 1.56
CA GLU A 95 -6.47 -8.85 2.10
C GLU A 95 -6.02 -7.49 1.53
N PRO A 96 -6.92 -6.69 0.94
CA PRO A 96 -6.63 -5.30 0.59
C PRO A 96 -6.60 -4.44 1.86
N ILE A 97 -5.41 -4.01 2.27
CA ILE A 97 -5.19 -3.20 3.48
C ILE A 97 -5.08 -1.70 3.19
N GLY A 98 -4.96 -1.33 1.92
CA GLY A 98 -4.86 0.05 1.47
C GLY A 98 -5.11 0.21 -0.03
N THR A 99 -5.19 1.46 -0.48
CA THR A 99 -5.31 1.82 -1.89
C THR A 99 -4.59 3.13 -2.17
N ILE A 100 -4.19 3.31 -3.43
CA ILE A 100 -3.62 4.55 -3.96
C ILE A 100 -4.01 4.67 -5.44
N ARG A 101 -4.15 5.90 -5.93
CA ARG A 101 -4.41 6.22 -7.33
C ARG A 101 -3.36 7.19 -7.84
N PHE A 102 -2.85 6.92 -9.04
CA PHE A 102 -2.02 7.85 -9.80
C PHE A 102 -2.77 8.24 -11.08
N ILE A 103 -2.91 9.53 -11.34
CA ILE A 103 -3.65 10.05 -12.50
C ILE A 103 -2.66 10.79 -13.40
N PRO A 104 -2.60 10.50 -14.71
CA PRO A 104 -1.73 11.26 -15.59
C PRO A 104 -2.23 12.71 -15.70
N THR A 105 -1.30 13.64 -15.79
CA THR A 105 -1.60 15.04 -16.12
C THR A 105 -1.81 15.19 -17.64
N CYS A 106 -2.03 16.42 -18.11
CA CYS A 106 -2.41 16.78 -19.49
C CYS A 106 -3.81 16.31 -19.93
N HIS A 107 -4.69 16.06 -18.96
CA HIS A 107 -6.09 15.67 -19.19
C HIS A 107 -7.11 16.64 -18.56
N ASN A 108 -6.63 17.65 -17.82
CA ASN A 108 -7.44 18.65 -17.12
C ASN A 108 -8.46 18.02 -16.14
N VAL A 109 -8.05 16.93 -15.48
CA VAL A 109 -8.89 16.18 -14.52
C VAL A 109 -8.29 16.16 -13.11
N THR A 110 -7.06 16.66 -12.92
CA THR A 110 -6.35 16.65 -11.63
C THR A 110 -6.48 17.99 -10.91
N VAL A 111 -6.29 18.00 -9.59
CA VAL A 111 -6.24 19.25 -8.81
C VAL A 111 -5.01 20.07 -9.22
N THR A 112 -3.90 19.39 -9.47
CA THR A 112 -2.64 19.97 -9.94
C THR A 112 -2.82 20.80 -11.22
N GLU A 113 -3.62 20.34 -12.17
CA GLU A 113 -3.90 21.10 -13.40
C GLU A 113 -4.88 22.25 -13.15
N ARG A 114 -5.97 21.96 -12.45
CA ARG A 114 -7.14 22.86 -12.41
C ARG A 114 -7.02 23.97 -11.37
N PHE A 115 -6.46 23.65 -10.22
CA PHE A 115 -6.27 24.61 -9.13
C PHE A 115 -4.88 25.24 -9.18
N TRP A 116 -3.85 24.43 -9.40
CA TRP A 116 -2.46 24.89 -9.40
C TRP A 116 -1.93 25.25 -10.78
N GLY A 117 -2.76 25.26 -11.83
CA GLY A 117 -2.34 25.58 -13.21
C GLY A 117 -1.56 26.89 -13.33
N HIS A 118 -1.87 27.90 -12.51
CA HIS A 118 -1.14 29.17 -12.46
C HIS A 118 0.28 29.04 -11.89
N ALA A 119 0.50 28.12 -10.95
CA ALA A 119 1.78 27.88 -10.29
C ALA A 119 2.68 26.89 -11.04
N SER A 120 2.11 26.19 -12.02
CA SER A 120 2.80 25.23 -12.89
C SER A 120 2.96 25.73 -14.33
N ALA A 121 2.28 26.82 -14.70
CA ALA A 121 2.39 27.44 -16.02
C ALA A 121 3.85 27.75 -16.38
N GLY A 122 4.28 27.29 -17.57
CA GLY A 122 5.63 27.55 -18.09
C GLY A 122 6.76 26.76 -17.42
N THR A 123 6.44 25.80 -16.55
CA THR A 123 7.43 24.91 -15.94
C THR A 123 7.41 23.54 -16.63
N GLU A 124 8.56 22.85 -16.70
CA GLU A 124 8.61 21.44 -17.14
C GLU A 124 7.94 20.47 -16.13
N LEU A 125 7.41 20.99 -15.02
CA LEU A 125 6.88 20.18 -13.93
C LEU A 125 5.62 19.43 -14.32
N ILE A 126 4.77 19.99 -15.19
CA ILE A 126 3.58 19.31 -15.71
C ILE A 126 3.78 19.01 -17.18
N GLY A 127 3.79 17.73 -17.52
CA GLY A 127 3.91 17.23 -18.89
C GLY A 127 3.46 15.78 -19.01
N PRO A 128 3.61 15.17 -20.20
CA PRO A 128 3.06 13.84 -20.51
C PRO A 128 3.51 12.71 -19.56
N ASP A 129 4.70 12.83 -18.96
CA ASP A 129 5.25 11.86 -18.00
C ASP A 129 5.02 12.27 -16.54
N SER A 130 4.07 13.16 -16.27
CA SER A 130 3.79 13.71 -14.95
C SER A 130 2.45 13.20 -14.42
N TRP A 131 2.42 12.81 -13.14
CA TRP A 131 1.31 12.08 -12.54
C TRP A 131 0.92 12.68 -11.19
N GLU A 132 -0.37 12.86 -10.92
CA GLU A 132 -0.90 13.23 -9.60
C GLU A 132 -1.18 11.97 -8.77
N ALA A 133 -0.54 11.87 -7.61
CA ALA A 133 -0.82 10.85 -6.60
C ALA A 133 -1.96 11.32 -5.69
N GLY A 134 -2.94 10.46 -5.50
CA GLY A 134 -4.09 10.73 -4.64
C GLY A 134 -4.70 9.45 -4.09
N ARG A 135 -5.70 9.61 -3.21
CA ARG A 135 -6.43 8.50 -2.57
C ARG A 135 -5.52 7.47 -1.89
N LEU A 136 -4.37 7.90 -1.37
CA LEU A 136 -3.55 7.06 -0.49
C LEU A 136 -4.30 6.85 0.83
N ILE A 137 -4.90 5.69 0.98
CA ILE A 137 -5.77 5.35 2.10
C ILE A 137 -5.32 4.00 2.65
N MET A 138 -5.20 3.93 3.98
CA MET A 138 -4.97 2.70 4.71
C MET A 138 -6.23 2.39 5.54
N SER A 139 -6.62 1.12 5.56
CA SER A 139 -7.61 0.60 6.49
C SER A 139 -7.22 1.00 7.92
N PRO A 140 -8.17 1.45 8.77
CA PRO A 140 -7.88 1.89 10.14
C PRO A 140 -7.06 0.89 10.94
N ASP A 141 -7.36 -0.40 10.79
CA ASP A 141 -6.71 -1.49 11.52
C ASP A 141 -5.24 -1.70 11.12
N HIS A 142 -4.85 -1.17 9.96
CA HIS A 142 -3.50 -1.28 9.41
C HIS A 142 -2.76 0.07 9.41
N ARG A 143 -3.24 1.10 10.11
CA ARG A 143 -2.59 2.42 10.19
C ARG A 143 -1.38 2.43 11.13
N ARG A 144 -0.32 1.74 10.73
CA ARG A 144 0.98 1.73 11.41
C ARG A 144 1.99 2.63 10.70
N GLY A 145 2.83 3.32 11.48
CA GLY A 145 3.76 4.33 10.96
C GLY A 145 4.91 3.78 10.09
N ASP A 146 5.23 2.49 10.25
CA ASP A 146 6.23 1.73 9.50
C ASP A 146 5.66 1.11 8.22
N LEU A 147 4.38 0.76 8.21
CA LEU A 147 3.73 0.07 7.09
C LEU A 147 3.54 0.99 5.88
N LEU A 148 3.17 2.24 6.12
CA LEU A 148 2.83 3.17 5.05
C LEU A 148 4.00 3.45 4.08
N PRO A 149 5.25 3.69 4.52
CA PRO A 149 6.40 3.77 3.61
C PRO A 149 6.60 2.51 2.77
N ALA A 150 6.47 1.30 3.37
CA ALA A 150 6.64 0.05 2.62
C ALA A 150 5.57 -0.10 1.53
N CYS A 151 4.32 0.21 1.85
CA CYS A 151 3.23 0.25 0.88
C CYS A 151 3.47 1.30 -0.23
N MET A 152 3.98 2.48 0.12
CA MET A 152 4.32 3.52 -0.86
C MET A 152 5.47 3.08 -1.78
N SER A 153 6.50 2.41 -1.24
CA SER A 153 7.59 1.84 -2.05
C SER A 153 7.06 0.82 -3.07
N LEU A 154 6.17 -0.09 -2.64
CA LEU A 154 5.55 -1.09 -3.52
C LEU A 154 4.70 -0.44 -4.61
N ALA A 155 3.83 0.50 -4.24
CA ALA A 155 2.99 1.21 -5.21
C ALA A 155 3.82 2.04 -6.21
N PHE A 156 4.90 2.67 -5.74
CA PHE A 156 5.80 3.43 -6.62
C PHE A 156 6.56 2.51 -7.59
N ALA A 157 7.09 1.39 -7.10
CA ALA A 157 7.77 0.40 -7.94
C ALA A 157 6.83 -0.15 -9.03
N GLU A 158 5.61 -0.53 -8.65
CA GLU A 158 4.58 -0.99 -9.57
C GLU A 158 4.21 0.08 -10.60
N LEU A 159 4.13 1.35 -10.17
CA LEU A 159 3.81 2.47 -11.05
C LEU A 159 4.87 2.64 -12.14
N VAL A 160 6.16 2.70 -11.77
CA VAL A 160 7.24 2.94 -12.73
C VAL A 160 7.47 1.73 -13.66
N GLN A 161 7.10 0.52 -13.23
CA GLN A 161 7.02 -0.65 -14.12
C GLN A 161 5.82 -0.56 -15.09
N THR A 162 4.71 0.04 -14.68
CA THR A 162 3.48 0.10 -15.47
C THR A 162 3.49 1.23 -16.50
N VAL A 163 3.95 2.43 -16.12
CA VAL A 163 3.90 3.66 -16.95
C VAL A 163 5.22 4.43 -16.91
N LYS A 164 5.44 5.33 -17.87
CA LYS A 164 6.59 6.24 -17.82
C LYS A 164 6.27 7.37 -16.85
N VAL A 165 7.17 7.60 -15.90
CA VAL A 165 7.02 8.63 -14.87
C VAL A 165 8.31 9.43 -14.76
N ARG A 166 8.20 10.74 -14.87
CA ARG A 166 9.28 11.71 -14.62
C ARG A 166 8.98 12.53 -13.37
N HIS A 167 7.72 12.92 -13.21
CA HIS A 167 7.28 13.78 -12.11
C HIS A 167 6.04 13.22 -11.42
N LEU A 168 6.02 13.33 -10.10
CA LEU A 168 4.87 13.06 -9.26
C LEU A 168 4.42 14.34 -8.57
N HIS A 169 3.10 14.50 -8.45
CA HIS A 169 2.47 15.63 -7.81
C HIS A 169 1.49 15.18 -6.75
N GLY A 170 1.21 16.07 -5.82
CA GLY A 170 0.10 15.91 -4.88
C GLY A 170 -0.39 17.27 -4.43
N SER A 171 -1.70 17.40 -4.30
CA SER A 171 -2.30 18.54 -3.61
C SER A 171 -2.67 18.11 -2.20
N CYS A 172 -2.22 18.83 -1.19
CA CYS A 172 -2.48 18.45 0.20
C CYS A 172 -2.57 19.64 1.14
N HIS A 173 -3.22 19.42 2.29
CA HIS A 173 -3.10 20.35 3.43
C HIS A 173 -1.70 20.30 4.03
N MET A 174 -1.20 21.43 4.51
CA MET A 174 0.15 21.55 5.10
C MET A 174 0.43 20.54 6.23
N ARG A 175 -0.59 20.11 6.98
CA ARG A 175 -0.46 19.06 8.01
C ARG A 175 0.07 17.72 7.47
N LEU A 176 -0.16 17.42 6.19
CA LEU A 176 0.30 16.19 5.53
C LEU A 176 1.72 16.33 4.96
N MET A 177 2.32 17.51 4.98
CA MET A 177 3.62 17.74 4.34
C MET A 177 4.73 16.87 4.94
N ARG A 178 4.70 16.65 6.26
CA ARG A 178 5.66 15.77 6.94
C ARG A 178 5.62 14.35 6.37
N LEU A 179 4.44 13.88 5.95
CA LEU A 179 4.28 12.57 5.33
C LEU A 179 4.87 12.57 3.91
N TYR A 180 4.50 13.53 3.07
CA TYR A 180 5.00 13.63 1.69
C TYR A 180 6.53 13.74 1.63
N ARG A 181 7.16 14.48 2.55
CA ARG A 181 8.62 14.54 2.67
C ARG A 181 9.28 13.18 2.92
N ARG A 182 8.61 12.25 3.63
CA ARG A 182 9.13 10.89 3.84
C ARG A 182 9.18 10.09 2.55
N PHE A 183 8.39 10.47 1.55
CA PHE A 183 8.35 9.84 0.23
C PHE A 183 9.20 10.60 -0.81
N GLY A 184 10.00 11.58 -0.38
CA GLY A 184 10.89 12.32 -1.28
C GLY A 184 10.24 13.52 -1.98
N PHE A 185 8.99 13.87 -1.63
CA PHE A 185 8.33 15.06 -2.17
C PHE A 185 8.80 16.33 -1.47
N GLN A 186 8.81 17.43 -2.22
CA GLN A 186 9.13 18.78 -1.77
C GLN A 186 7.92 19.70 -2.00
N ILE A 187 7.87 20.82 -1.29
CA ILE A 187 6.88 21.86 -1.56
C ILE A 187 7.31 22.58 -2.83
N HIS A 188 6.41 22.64 -3.82
CA HIS A 188 6.60 23.49 -4.99
C HIS A 188 6.03 24.89 -4.73
N THR A 189 4.78 24.95 -4.26
CA THR A 189 4.12 26.20 -3.88
C THR A 189 3.09 25.98 -2.77
N THR A 190 2.69 27.06 -2.11
CA THR A 190 1.64 27.07 -1.09
C THR A 190 0.62 28.16 -1.36
N THR A 191 -0.59 27.98 -0.83
CA THR A 191 -1.64 29.00 -0.82
C THR A 191 -2.58 28.77 0.36
N VAL A 192 -3.46 29.73 0.63
CA VAL A 192 -4.54 29.58 1.60
C VAL A 192 -5.86 29.45 0.84
N PHE A 193 -6.60 28.38 1.10
CA PHE A 193 -7.90 28.13 0.51
C PHE A 193 -8.93 27.83 1.61
N ASN A 194 -10.03 28.59 1.67
CA ASN A 194 -11.05 28.51 2.72
C ASN A 194 -10.45 28.51 4.15
N GLY A 195 -9.46 29.36 4.38
CA GLY A 195 -8.77 29.48 5.67
C GLY A 195 -7.85 28.31 6.03
N LYS A 196 -7.62 27.36 5.11
CA LYS A 196 -6.71 26.23 5.29
C LYS A 196 -5.46 26.43 4.41
N GLU A 197 -4.28 26.20 4.96
CA GLU A 197 -3.05 26.19 4.16
C GLU A 197 -2.95 24.89 3.34
N CYS A 198 -2.73 25.07 2.05
CA CYS A 198 -2.60 24.01 1.05
C CYS A 198 -1.25 24.13 0.34
N ALA A 199 -0.70 23.00 -0.08
CA ALA A 199 0.52 22.92 -0.85
C ALA A 199 0.32 22.06 -2.10
N LEU A 200 0.94 22.50 -3.19
CA LEU A 200 1.33 21.63 -4.28
C LEU A 200 2.69 21.04 -3.92
N VAL A 201 2.75 19.72 -3.82
CA VAL A 201 4.00 18.99 -3.62
C VAL A 201 4.45 18.36 -4.92
N HIS A 202 5.76 18.28 -5.10
CA HIS A 202 6.41 17.72 -6.27
C HIS A 202 7.47 16.70 -5.86
N GLY A 203 7.56 15.62 -6.60
CA GLY A 203 8.62 14.62 -6.50
C GLY A 203 9.18 14.31 -7.88
N ASP A 204 10.46 14.57 -8.09
CA ASP A 204 11.20 13.96 -9.20
C ASP A 204 11.29 12.44 -9.00
N VAL A 205 11.12 11.66 -10.08
CA VAL A 205 11.08 10.19 -10.00
C VAL A 205 12.32 9.61 -9.31
N HIS A 206 13.52 10.15 -9.54
CA HIS A 206 14.75 9.66 -8.90
C HIS A 206 14.81 10.07 -7.42
N ALA A 207 14.34 11.26 -7.08
CA ALA A 207 14.26 11.70 -5.68
C ALA A 207 13.29 10.84 -4.86
N VAL A 208 12.12 10.54 -5.43
CA VAL A 208 11.11 9.66 -4.82
C VAL A 208 11.67 8.24 -4.69
N ALA A 209 12.29 7.70 -5.75
CA ALA A 209 12.91 6.37 -5.71
C ALA A 209 13.96 6.24 -4.60
N ARG A 210 14.86 7.22 -4.47
CA ARG A 210 15.86 7.25 -3.38
C ARG A 210 15.22 7.27 -2.00
N ALA A 211 14.20 8.11 -1.80
CA ALA A 211 13.52 8.20 -0.51
C ALA A 211 12.78 6.91 -0.14
N LEU A 212 12.20 6.24 -1.14
CA LEU A 212 11.48 4.98 -0.99
C LEU A 212 12.37 3.72 -1.09
N LYS A 213 13.68 3.90 -1.33
CA LYS A 213 14.67 2.82 -1.51
C LYS A 213 14.28 1.84 -2.62
N VAL A 214 13.75 2.37 -3.72
CA VAL A 214 13.42 1.61 -4.92
C VAL A 214 14.54 1.78 -5.92
N ASP A 215 15.11 0.68 -6.41
CA ASP A 215 16.12 0.71 -7.47
C ASP A 215 15.42 0.84 -8.83
N LEU A 216 15.66 1.92 -9.54
CA LEU A 216 15.05 2.14 -10.86
C LEU A 216 15.77 1.36 -11.97
N SER A 217 17.03 0.97 -11.78
CA SER A 217 17.79 0.24 -12.79
C SER A 217 17.21 -1.16 -13.01
N GLU A 218 16.93 -1.88 -11.92
CA GLU A 218 16.30 -3.21 -11.95
C GLU A 218 14.90 -3.20 -12.61
N LEU A 219 14.19 -2.07 -12.55
CA LEU A 219 12.83 -1.94 -13.10
C LEU A 219 12.80 -1.57 -14.58
N THR A 220 13.88 -0.95 -15.08
CA THR A 220 13.98 -0.54 -16.48
C THR A 220 14.29 -1.73 -17.37
N ASP A 221 15.16 -2.63 -16.90
CA ASP A 221 15.54 -3.86 -17.61
C ASP A 221 14.31 -4.75 -17.90
N VAL A 222 13.40 -4.89 -16.93
CA VAL A 222 12.18 -5.73 -17.07
C VAL A 222 11.24 -5.22 -18.18
N ARG A 223 11.17 -3.90 -18.40
CA ARG A 223 10.29 -3.32 -19.45
C ARG A 223 10.86 -3.48 -20.85
N GLU A 224 12.17 -3.36 -21.02
CA GLU A 224 12.80 -3.56 -22.33
C GLU A 224 12.62 -5.01 -22.80
N PHE A 225 12.71 -5.98 -21.89
CA PHE A 225 12.41 -7.38 -22.21
C PHE A 225 10.94 -7.62 -22.57
N ALA A 226 9.99 -6.98 -21.87
CA ALA A 226 8.56 -7.16 -22.13
C ALA A 226 8.08 -6.49 -23.42
N LEU A 227 8.75 -5.45 -23.90
CA LEU A 227 8.46 -4.78 -25.18
C LEU A 227 9.15 -5.44 -26.38
N ALA A 228 10.15 -6.30 -26.14
CA ALA A 228 10.89 -7.02 -27.18
C ALA A 228 10.34 -8.43 -27.48
N ALA A 229 9.34 -8.90 -26.72
CA ALA A 229 8.68 -10.21 -26.86
C ALA A 229 7.28 -10.07 -27.48
#